data_AF-A0AAD4BHI8-F1
#
_entry.id   AF-A0AAD4BHI8-F1
#
_cell.length_a   1.000
_cell.length_b   1.000
_cell.length_c   1.000
_cell.angle_alpha   90.00
_cell.angle_beta   90.00
_cell.angle_gamma   90.00
#
_symmetry.space_group_name_H-M   'P 1'
#
loop_
_entity.id
_entity.type
_entity.pdbx_description
1 polymer ?
#
loop_
_entity_poly.entity_id
_entity_poly.type
_entity_poly.pdbx_seq_one_letter_code
_entity_poly.pdbx_strand_id
1 'polypeptide(L)' 'MQLNLDVLFLLAEYLSPVDLLNLARTCKSLRQLLMAKSSAFVWKATRRQIDGLPDCPADLTEQEYANLMFCLGYG' A
#
# COMPACT_ATOMS: atom_id res chain seq x y z
N MET A 1 1.21 18.95 -3.92
CA MET A 1 0.39 18.88 -2.70
C MET A 1 1.24 18.30 -1.59
N GLN A 2 1.36 18.99 -0.47
CA GLN A 2 1.97 18.44 0.74
C GLN A 2 0.84 17.72 1.47
N LEU A 3 0.76 16.39 1.32
CA LEU A 3 -0.22 15.58 2.05
C LEU A 3 0.32 15.31 3.45
N ASN A 4 -0.50 15.52 4.48
CA ASN A 4 -0.11 15.33 5.87
C ASN A 4 0.01 13.83 6.19
N LEU A 5 0.95 13.46 7.07
CA LEU A 5 1.14 12.08 7.55
C LEU A 5 -0.15 11.51 8.14
N ASP A 6 -1.00 12.36 8.74
CA ASP A 6 -2.32 11.96 9.27
C ASP A 6 -3.20 11.29 8.20
N VAL A 7 -3.14 11.77 6.95
CA VAL A 7 -3.91 11.17 5.86
C VAL A 7 -3.33 9.79 5.51
N LEU A 8 -2.01 9.63 5.54
CA LEU A 8 -1.38 8.32 5.31
C LEU A 8 -1.74 7.32 6.41
N PHE A 9 -1.84 7.76 7.67
CA PHE A 9 -2.30 6.93 8.78
C PHE A 9 -3.77 6.53 8.61
N LEU A 10 -4.66 7.47 8.27
CA LEU A 10 -6.07 7.15 7.99
C LEU A 10 -6.20 6.12 6.86
N LEU A 11 -5.46 6.30 5.77
CA LEU A 11 -5.44 5.33 4.68
C LEU A 11 -4.92 3.97 5.16
N ALA A 12 -3.90 3.94 6.00
CA ALA A 12 -3.34 2.70 6.54
C ALA A 12 -4.26 1.99 7.54
N GLU A 13 -5.09 2.73 8.25
CA GLU A 13 -5.96 2.21 9.30
C GLU A 13 -7.29 1.70 8.72
N TYR A 14 -7.84 2.40 7.72
CA TYR A 14 -9.18 2.14 7.22
C TYR A 14 -9.26 1.43 5.86
N LEU A 15 -8.17 1.38 5.09
CA LEU A 15 -8.18 0.78 3.76
C LEU A 15 -7.39 -0.53 3.71
N SER A 16 -7.91 -1.49 2.96
CA SER A 16 -7.14 -2.69 2.65
C SER A 16 -6.01 -2.39 1.67
N PRO A 17 -4.98 -3.26 1.57
CA PRO A 17 -3.94 -3.15 0.54
C PRO A 17 -4.50 -3.08 -0.89
N VAL A 18 -5.62 -3.76 -1.16
CA VAL A 18 -6.32 -3.75 -2.46
C VAL A 18 -6.90 -2.36 -2.73
N ASP A 19 -7.54 -1.76 -1.73
CA ASP A 19 -8.12 -0.42 -1.86
C ASP A 19 -7.03 0.64 -2.08
N LEU A 20 -5.91 0.53 -1.36
CA LEU A 20 -4.73 1.40 -1.59
C LEU A 20 -4.21 1.29 -3.03
N LEU A 21 -4.13 0.07 -3.58
CA LEU A 21 -3.73 -0.14 -4.98
C LEU A 21 -4.72 0.50 -5.95
N ASN A 22 -6.02 0.29 -5.73
CA ASN A 22 -7.07 0.90 -6.56
C ASN A 22 -7.03 2.44 -6.48
N LEU A 23 -6.77 2.99 -5.31
CA LEU A 23 -6.63 4.43 -5.09
C LEU A 23 -5.39 5.00 -5.81
N ALA A 24 -4.27 4.28 -5.75
CA ALA A 24 -3.06 4.61 -6.49
C ALA A 24 -3.26 4.53 -8.01
N ARG A 25 -4.19 3.70 -8.52
CA ARG A 25 -4.48 3.59 -9.95
C ARG A 25 -5.41 4.70 -10.46
N THR A 26 -6.34 5.16 -9.62
CA THR A 26 -7.36 6.15 -10.00
C THR A 26 -6.90 7.60 -9.86
N CYS A 27 -6.02 7.90 -8.90
CA CYS A 27 -5.56 9.27 -8.63
C CYS A 27 -4.03 9.41 -8.79
N LYS A 28 -3.57 10.23 -9.74
CA LYS A 28 -2.13 10.45 -10.01
C LYS A 28 -1.36 10.95 -8.79
N SER A 29 -1.96 11.86 -8.01
CA SER A 29 -1.33 12.42 -6.80
C SER A 29 -1.16 11.35 -5.72
N LEU A 30 -2.19 10.52 -5.51
CA LEU A 30 -2.13 9.41 -4.57
C LEU A 30 -1.20 8.31 -5.08
N ARG A 31 -1.12 8.09 -6.40
CA ARG A 31 -0.12 7.19 -6.99
C ARG A 31 1.29 7.63 -6.64
N GLN A 32 1.62 8.90 -6.88
CA GLN A 32 2.96 9.42 -6.58
C GLN A 32 3.28 9.30 -5.10
N LEU A 33 2.31 9.56 -4.23
CA LEU A 33 2.48 9.45 -2.79
C LEU A 33 2.64 8.00 -2.34
N LEU A 34 1.69 7.11 -2.65
CA LEU A 34 1.67 5.73 -2.18
C LEU A 34 2.82 4.90 -2.76
N MET A 35 3.26 5.20 -3.99
CA MET A 35 4.40 4.53 -4.62
C MET A 35 5.77 5.12 -4.22
N ALA A 36 5.80 6.19 -3.41
CA ALA A 36 7.05 6.70 -2.87
C ALA A 36 7.60 5.75 -1.79
N LYS A 37 8.94 5.62 -1.74
CA LYS A 37 9.63 4.80 -0.72
C LYS A 37 9.30 5.25 0.71
N SER A 38 9.06 6.55 0.92
CA SER A 38 8.64 7.12 2.20
C SER A 38 7.32 6.55 2.72
N SER A 39 6.51 5.96 1.84
CA SER A 39 5.17 5.46 2.14
C SER A 39 5.16 3.96 2.42
N ALA A 40 6.33 3.30 2.43
CA ALA A 40 6.43 1.86 2.70
C ALA A 40 5.79 1.44 4.04
N PHE A 41 5.80 2.33 5.04
CA PHE A 41 5.15 2.08 6.33
C PHE A 41 3.63 1.89 6.21
N VAL A 42 2.97 2.58 5.27
CA VAL A 42 1.53 2.48 5.01
C VAL A 42 1.20 1.09 4.50
N TRP A 43 1.97 0.60 3.53
CA TRP A 43 1.81 -0.74 2.96
C TRP A 43 2.07 -1.84 3.98
N LYS A 44 3.11 -1.68 4.81
CA LYS A 44 3.40 -2.60 5.89
C LYS A 44 2.28 -2.63 6.94
N ALA A 45 1.71 -1.47 7.26
CA ALA A 45 0.62 -1.36 8.23
C ALA A 45 -0.65 -2.05 7.72
N THR A 46 -1.08 -1.76 6.49
CA THR A 46 -2.26 -2.41 5.89
C THR A 46 -2.07 -3.90 5.66
N ARG A 47 -0.87 -4.31 5.27
CA ARG A 47 -0.52 -5.74 5.14
C ARG A 47 -0.74 -6.50 6.45
N ARG A 48 -0.29 -5.94 7.58
CA ARG A 48 -0.42 -6.55 8.91
C ARG A 48 -1.87 -6.66 9.41
N GLN A 49 -2.81 -5.97 8.78
CA GLN A 49 -4.23 -6.13 9.09
C GLN A 49 -4.81 -7.42 8.51
N ILE A 50 -4.13 -8.03 7.53
CA ILE A 50 -4.56 -9.30 6.93
C ILE A 50 -3.90 -10.45 7.68
N ASP A 51 -4.71 -11.20 8.41
CA ASP A 51 -4.23 -12.40 9.11
C ASP A 51 -3.78 -13.48 8.10
N GLY A 52 -2.67 -14.16 8.42
CA GLY A 52 -2.09 -15.20 7.57
C GLY A 52 -1.28 -14.72 6.35
N LEU A 53 -1.12 -13.41 6.13
CA LEU A 53 -0.27 -12.91 5.04
C LEU A 53 1.22 -12.93 5.45
N PRO A 54 2.14 -13.49 4.63
CA PRO A 54 3.55 -13.50 4.98
C PRO A 54 4.17 -12.10 5.02
N ASP A 55 5.32 -12.01 5.69
CA ASP A 55 6.15 -10.81 5.63
C ASP A 55 6.70 -10.56 4.23
N CYS A 56 6.84 -9.27 3.88
CA CYS A 56 7.41 -8.86 2.62
C CYS A 56 8.85 -9.44 2.50
N PRO A 57 9.16 -10.20 1.45
CA PRO A 57 10.51 -10.71 1.20
C PRO A 57 11.53 -9.57 1.13
N ALA A 58 12.78 -9.83 1.54
CA ALA A 58 13.84 -8.82 1.52
C ALA A 58 14.17 -8.32 0.10
N ASP A 59 13.85 -9.11 -0.92
CA ASP A 59 14.09 -8.80 -2.34
C ASP A 59 13.03 -7.85 -2.93
N LEU A 60 11.95 -7.57 -2.18
CA LEU A 60 10.83 -6.77 -2.63
C LEU A 60 10.59 -5.57 -1.72
N THR A 61 10.13 -4.48 -2.31
CA THR A 61 9.49 -3.40 -1.55
C THR A 61 8.07 -3.79 -1.15
N GLU A 62 7.55 -3.23 -0.06
CA GLU A 62 6.15 -3.47 0.37
C GLU A 62 5.14 -3.11 -0.74
N GLN A 63 5.47 -2.14 -1.59
CA GLN A 63 4.70 -1.77 -2.79
C GLN A 63 4.71 -2.85 -3.87
N GLU A 64 5.87 -3.41 -4.20
CA GLU A 64 6.01 -4.48 -5.19
C GLU A 64 5.34 -5.76 -4.69
N TYR A 65 5.51 -6.07 -3.41
CA TYR A 65 4.86 -7.19 -2.75
C TYR A 65 3.33 -7.03 -2.77
N ALA A 66 2.80 -5.84 -2.46
CA ALA A 66 1.37 -5.58 -2.58
C ALA A 66 0.86 -5.75 -4.02
N ASN A 67 1.59 -5.23 -5.02
CA ASN A 67 1.24 -5.44 -6.43
C ASN A 67 1.23 -6.93 -6.80
N LEU A 68 2.23 -7.70 -6.35
CA LEU A 68 2.29 -9.14 -6.60
C LEU A 68 1.11 -9.89 -5.97
N MET A 69 0.83 -9.63 -4.70
CA MET A 69 -0.21 -10.33 -3.96
C MET A 69 -1.62 -9.99 -4.45
N PHE A 70 -1.89 -8.72 -4.76
CA PHE A 70 -3.25 -8.23 -4.98
C PHE A 70 -3.56 -7.80 -6.41
N CYS A 71 -2.56 -7.50 -7.24
CA CYS A 71 -2.76 -7.14 -8.64
C CYS A 71 -2.58 -8.32 -9.60
N LEU A 72 -1.81 -9.35 -9.21
CA LEU A 72 -1.59 -10.56 -10.02
C LEU A 72 -2.34 -11.81 -9.50
N GLY A 73 -2.81 -11.80 -8.25
CA GLY A 73 -3.44 -12.95 -7.59
C GLY A 73 -4.96 -13.12 -7.79
N TYR A 74 -5.66 -12.14 -8.37
CA TYR A 74 -7.09 -12.23 -8.69
C TYR A 74 -7.34 -11.81 -10.13
N GLY A 75 -7.18 -12.77 -11.04
CA GLY A 75 -7.73 -12.78 -12.39
C GLY A 75 -8.64 -13.97 -12.55
#